data_AF-A0A7T5JMT1-F1
#
_entry.id   AF-A0A7T5JMT1-F1
#
_cell.length_a   1.000
_cell.length_b   1.000
_cell.length_c   1.000
_cell.angle_alpha   90.00
_cell.angle_beta   90.00
_cell.angle_gamma   90.00
#
_symmetry.space_group_name_H-M   'P 1'
#
loop_
_entity.id
_entity.type
_entity.pdbx_description
1 polymer ?
#
loop_
_entity_poly.entity_id
_entity_poly.type
_entity_poly.pdbx_seq_one_letter_code
_entity_poly.pdbx_strand_id
1 'polypeptide(L)' 'MYRVGDIVVYARDGARGIIMEIQGELCQVMWEDTFVSWEKLENLKRAE' A
#
# COMPACT_ATOMS: atom_id res chain seq x y z
N MET A 1 5.48 -9.92 -5.61
CA MET A 1 5.31 -8.77 -6.52
C MET A 1 3.95 -8.19 -6.25
N TYR A 2 3.88 -6.90 -5.94
CA TYR A 2 2.63 -6.21 -5.64
C TYR A 2 1.83 -5.92 -6.92
N ARG A 3 0.52 -5.83 -6.79
CA ARG A 3 -0.41 -5.52 -7.87
C ARG A 3 -1.46 -4.52 -7.39
N VAL A 4 -2.02 -3.76 -8.33
CA VAL A 4 -3.23 -2.96 -8.06
C VAL A 4 -4.34 -3.90 -7.56
N GLY A 5 -4.99 -3.51 -6.47
CA GLY A 5 -5.97 -4.30 -5.74
C GLY A 5 -5.41 -5.17 -4.62
N ASP A 6 -4.08 -5.31 -4.50
CA ASP A 6 -3.50 -6.02 -3.35
C ASP A 6 -3.79 -5.25 -2.05
N ILE A 7 -4.17 -5.98 -1.00
CA ILE A 7 -4.27 -5.47 0.36
C ILE A 7 -2.86 -5.43 0.94
N VAL A 8 -2.49 -4.29 1.51
CA VAL A 8 -1.20 -4.05 2.12
C VAL A 8 -1.33 -3.52 3.54
N VAL A 9 -0.27 -3.74 4.31
CA VAL A 9 -0.10 -3.24 5.66
C VAL A 9 1.15 -2.37 5.66
N TYR A 10 1.02 -1.15 6.18
CA TYR A 10 2.16 -0.27 6.37
C TYR A 10 3.03 -0.80 7.51
N ALA A 11 4.33 -0.99 7.25
CA ALA A 11 5.21 -1.71 8.15
C ALA A 11 5.45 -1.01 9.50
N ARG A 12 5.27 0.32 9.55
CA ARG A 12 5.58 1.14 10.74
C ARG A 12 4.48 1.11 11.80
N ASP A 13 3.22 1.21 11.39
CA ASP A 13 2.08 1.38 12.29
C ASP A 13 0.99 0.30 12.11
N GLY A 14 1.11 -0.55 11.09
CA GLY A 14 0.15 -1.61 10.82
C GLY A 14 -1.10 -1.15 10.07
N ALA A 15 -1.15 0.09 9.59
CA ALA A 15 -2.30 0.61 8.84
C ALA A 15 -2.57 -0.26 7.60
N ARG A 16 -3.84 -0.63 7.39
CA ARG A 16 -4.28 -1.43 6.23
C ARG A 16 -4.73 -0.53 5.10
N GLY A 17 -4.43 -0.94 3.87
CA GLY A 17 -4.84 -0.23 2.68
C GLY A 17 -4.86 -1.11 1.44
N ILE A 18 -5.30 -0.53 0.33
CA ILE A 18 -5.40 -1.19 -0.97
C ILE A 18 -4.53 -0.42 -1.98
N ILE A 19 -3.73 -1.13 -2.75
CA ILE A 19 -2.95 -0.51 -3.83
C ILE A 19 -3.89 -0.06 -4.95
N MET A 20 -3.87 1.22 -5.27
CA MET A 20 -4.63 1.85 -6.35
C MET A 20 -3.80 2.00 -7.64
N GLU A 21 -2.50 2.28 -7.50
CA GLU A 21 -1.58 2.48 -8.62
C GLU A 21 -0.16 2.05 -8.25
N ILE A 22 0.66 1.65 -9.23
CA ILE A 22 2.08 1.33 -9.05
C ILE A 22 2.90 2.10 -10.08
N GLN A 23 3.89 2.86 -9.61
CA GLN A 23 4.86 3.57 -10.43
C GLN A 23 6.29 3.23 -9.97
N GLY A 24 6.93 2.30 -10.67
CA GLY A 24 8.27 1.84 -10.32
C GLY A 24 8.31 1.22 -8.92
N GLU A 25 8.99 1.88 -7.98
CA GLU A 25 9.10 1.44 -6.58
C GLU A 25 8.07 2.07 -5.63
N LEU A 26 7.18 2.91 -6.16
CA LEU A 26 6.13 3.58 -5.41
C LEU A 26 4.77 2.95 -5.69
N CYS A 27 3.99 2.76 -4.64
CA CYS A 27 2.59 2.31 -4.70
C CYS A 27 1.70 3.42 -4.14
N GLN A 28 0.68 3.81 -4.89
CA GLN A 28 -0.39 4.64 -4.35
C GLN A 28 -1.33 3.72 -3.57
N VAL A 29 -1.53 4.02 -2.29
CA VAL A 29 -2.35 3.22 -1.39
C VAL A 29 -3.51 4.07 -0.88
N MET A 30 -4.72 3.50 -0.95
CA MET A 30 -5.89 4.03 -0.23
C MET A 30 -6.01 3.31 1.10
N TRP A 31 -5.98 4.07 2.20
CA TRP A 31 -6.06 3.56 3.56
C TRP A 31 -7.50 3.46 4.06
N GLU A 32 -7.71 2.76 5.18
CA GLU A 32 -9.04 2.55 5.78
C GLU A 32 -9.80 3.84 6.11
N ASP A 33 -9.08 4.94 6.39
CA ASP A 33 -9.65 6.28 6.66
C ASP A 33 -9.88 7.10 5.38
N THR A 34 -9.78 6.48 4.20
CA THR A 34 -9.86 7.10 2.86
C THR A 34 -8.74 8.07 2.50
N PHE A 35 -7.73 8.22 3.36
CA PHE A 35 -6.51 8.93 3.00
C PHE A 35 -5.79 8.18 1.87
N VAL A 36 -5.13 8.91 0.98
CA VAL A 36 -4.36 8.34 -0.13
C VAL A 36 -2.93 8.88 -0.06
N SER A 37 -1.95 7.99 -0.04
CA SER A 37 -0.53 8.34 -0.08
C SER A 37 0.27 7.46 -1.03
N TRP A 38 1.46 7.92 -1.40
CA TRP A 38 2.44 7.16 -2.15
C TRP A 38 3.47 6.58 -1.20
N GLU A 39 3.59 5.26 -1.19
CA GLU A 39 4.52 4.54 -0.34
C GLU A 39 5.54 3.75 -1.14
N LYS A 40 6.75 3.65 -0.61
CA LYS A 40 7.74 2.74 -1.16
C LYS A 40 7.34 1.29 -0.89
N LEU A 41 7.61 0.43 -1.86
CA LEU A 41 7.41 -1.02 -1.75
C LEU A 41 8.07 -1.63 -0.50
N GLU A 42 9.22 -1.11 -0.07
CA GLU A 42 9.95 -1.57 1.13
C GLU A 42 9.19 -1.31 2.45
N ASN A 43 8.29 -0.32 2.46
CA ASN A 43 7.48 0.02 3.63
C ASN A 43 6.16 -0.77 3.69
N LEU A 44 5.84 -1.53 2.64
CA LEU A 44 4.59 -2.28 2.55
C LEU A 44 4.83 -3.76 2.80
N LYS A 45 3.88 -4.39 3.48
CA LYS A 45 3.76 -5.85 3.59
C LYS A 45 2.44 -6.28 2.99
N ARG A 46 2.45 -7.30 2.15
CA ARG A 46 1.23 -7.86 1.59
C ARG A 46 0.43 -8.55 2.71
N ALA A 47 -0.87 -8.28 2.79
CA ALA A 47 -1.81 -9.01 3.62
C ALA A 47 -2.68 -9.94 2.76
N GLU A 48 -3.17 -11.01 3.38
CA GLU A 48 -4.18 -11.90 2.81
C GLU A 48 -5.59 -11.31 2.94
#